data_AF-A0A2D5W0G4-F1
#
_entry.id   AF-A0A2D5W0G4-F1
#
_cell.length_a   1.000
_cell.length_b   1.000
_cell.length_c   1.000
_cell.angle_alpha   90.00
_cell.angle_beta   90.00
_cell.angle_gamma   90.00
#
_symmetry.space_group_name_H-M   'P 1'
#
loop_
_entity.id
_entity.type
_entity.pdbx_description
1 polymer ?
#
loop_
_entity_poly.entity_id
_entity_poly.type
_entity_poly.pdbx_seq_one_letter_code
_entity_poly.pdbx_strand_id
1 'polypeptide(L)'
;MFDRDEVESYLGLDYFCVAHEGIGGVLKTRVDDFRVKEQARTPAIDPKGRFTAIRVTLRNWETNRFIGRLASACKISRNRVFSSGLKDKRAVTTQVLVVDASSSIVERVEIPDSEIEILGRTHQKVGMGDHDGNRFTITVRGCVSPDGEPLDSKEAMSRVLSIRSEMENLHGMDAFPNWIGPQRFGSTRPVTAEVGRCLVNSDFEGAVSTYIGMQGDGHREDVESFRALWRETKEPSKCLEIIPKHLGFERTMLERLVDHRDDYIGAFKSLPQSLQILMIHSLQSLAFNHALRSRLSNSMQIIRPSVGDIVAPISENGRTDVGKSALVSEWNLDRCTKNAERGRVAVTGILPGSSVILAEGEAGRHETEGMKSAGLNGIEWMVPEIPRLSTNGTRRSLAVPFSDFSVEEAPPVPDEDLSERWDQGPRDGDRWHPDGACLRLRFVLPPGSYATVLMREFMRSPLDHY
;
A
#
# COMPACT_ATOMS: atom_id res chain seq x y z
N MET A 1 -7.33 6.51 -24.81
CA MET A 1 -6.67 5.21 -24.57
C MET A 1 -5.94 5.38 -23.25
N PHE A 2 -6.19 4.52 -22.27
CA PHE A 2 -5.53 4.64 -20.96
C PHE A 2 -4.11 4.11 -21.11
N ASP A 3 -3.11 5.00 -21.06
CA ASP A 3 -1.71 4.61 -21.20
C ASP A 3 -1.13 4.26 -19.82
N ARG A 4 -0.71 3.01 -19.66
CA ARG A 4 -0.16 2.47 -18.40
C ARG A 4 1.16 3.15 -18.05
N ASP A 5 1.97 3.49 -19.05
CA ASP A 5 3.27 4.13 -18.85
C ASP A 5 3.09 5.58 -18.41
N GLU A 6 2.09 6.28 -18.96
CA GLU A 6 1.71 7.62 -18.49
C GLU A 6 1.27 7.59 -17.03
N VAL A 7 0.54 6.56 -16.59
CA VAL A 7 0.07 6.42 -15.21
C VAL A 7 1.23 6.12 -14.27
N GLU A 8 2.14 5.20 -14.65
CA GLU A 8 3.36 4.93 -13.89
C GLU A 8 4.21 6.19 -13.74
N SER A 9 4.42 6.93 -14.83
CA SER A 9 5.19 8.18 -14.80
C SER A 9 4.49 9.26 -13.96
N TYR A 10 3.17 9.43 -14.11
CA TYR A 10 2.39 10.35 -13.29
C TYR A 10 2.52 10.04 -11.79
N LEU A 11 2.51 8.75 -11.42
CA LEU A 11 2.67 8.30 -10.04
C LEU A 11 4.12 8.33 -9.53
N GLY A 12 5.11 8.62 -10.39
CA GLY A 12 6.53 8.54 -10.08
C GLY A 12 7.01 7.10 -9.84
N LEU A 13 6.36 6.13 -10.48
CA LEU A 13 6.59 4.69 -10.40
C LEU A 13 7.13 4.12 -11.72
N ASP A 14 7.81 4.93 -12.52
CA ASP A 14 8.45 4.58 -13.80
C ASP A 14 9.97 4.29 -13.64
N TYR A 15 10.46 4.17 -12.40
CA TYR A 15 11.87 3.91 -12.10
C TYR A 15 12.06 2.68 -11.21
N PHE A 16 13.17 1.96 -11.41
CA PHE A 16 13.57 0.79 -10.63
C PHE A 16 14.96 1.03 -10.04
N CYS A 17 15.21 0.49 -8.85
CA CYS A 17 16.44 0.80 -8.12
C CYS A 17 17.71 0.33 -8.84
N VAL A 18 17.61 -0.78 -9.56
CA VAL A 18 18.72 -1.45 -10.27
C VAL A 18 18.38 -1.71 -11.72
N ALA A 19 19.38 -1.73 -12.60
CA ALA A 19 19.20 -1.88 -14.04
C ALA A 19 19.23 -3.36 -14.46
N HIS A 20 18.08 -4.04 -14.35
CA HIS A 20 17.92 -5.45 -14.67
C HIS A 20 16.60 -5.74 -15.39
N GLU A 21 16.50 -6.89 -16.03
CA GLU A 21 15.21 -7.38 -16.52
C GLU A 21 14.45 -8.05 -15.38
N GLY A 22 13.18 -7.68 -15.21
CA GLY A 22 12.28 -8.34 -14.26
C GLY A 22 11.80 -9.70 -14.75
N ILE A 23 11.10 -10.42 -13.88
CA ILE A 23 10.53 -11.74 -14.17
C ILE A 23 9.11 -11.71 -14.76
N GLY A 24 8.48 -10.53 -14.85
CA GLY A 24 7.06 -10.45 -15.18
C GLY A 24 6.19 -11.16 -14.14
N GLY A 25 5.12 -11.78 -14.63
CA GLY A 25 4.17 -12.57 -13.87
C GLY A 25 3.05 -11.74 -13.22
N VAL A 26 2.10 -12.46 -12.62
CA VAL A 26 0.92 -11.86 -11.97
C VAL A 26 0.75 -12.42 -10.57
N LEU A 27 0.35 -11.55 -9.63
CA LEU A 27 0.05 -11.88 -8.24
C LEU A 27 -1.43 -12.19 -8.04
N LYS A 28 -1.73 -12.88 -6.92
CA LYS A 28 -3.11 -13.09 -6.41
C LYS A 28 -4.04 -13.77 -7.43
N THR A 29 -3.51 -14.61 -8.31
CA THR A 29 -4.35 -15.44 -9.20
C THR A 29 -5.28 -16.34 -8.39
N ARG A 30 -4.81 -16.82 -7.23
CA ARG A 30 -5.63 -17.38 -6.15
C ARG A 30 -5.37 -16.65 -4.83
N VAL A 31 -6.27 -16.83 -3.88
CA VAL A 31 -6.12 -16.28 -2.52
C VAL A 31 -4.86 -16.83 -1.82
N ASP A 32 -4.56 -18.11 -2.05
CA ASP A 32 -3.42 -18.83 -1.46
C ASP A 32 -2.05 -18.41 -1.97
N ASP A 33 -1.98 -17.69 -3.09
CA ASP A 33 -0.73 -17.17 -3.64
C ASP A 33 -0.18 -16.04 -2.78
N PHE A 34 -1.01 -15.41 -1.96
CA PHE A 34 -0.60 -14.29 -1.14
C PHE A 34 -0.82 -14.66 0.32
N ARG A 35 0.24 -15.07 1.01
CA ARG A 35 0.18 -15.45 2.42
C ARG A 35 0.93 -14.46 3.28
N VAL A 36 0.30 -14.03 4.37
CA VAL A 36 0.85 -13.07 5.32
C VAL A 36 0.78 -13.65 6.72
N LYS A 37 1.93 -13.96 7.32
CA LYS A 37 2.01 -14.40 8.71
C LYS A 37 2.64 -13.31 9.56
N GLU A 38 1.84 -12.72 10.43
CA GLU A 38 2.30 -11.73 11.39
C GLU A 38 3.49 -12.26 12.22
N GLN A 39 4.53 -11.45 12.34
CA GLN A 39 5.60 -11.65 13.31
C GLN A 39 5.24 -10.82 14.54
N ALA A 40 4.74 -11.47 15.58
CA ALA A 40 4.40 -10.82 16.84
C ALA A 40 4.76 -11.73 18.00
N ARG A 41 5.15 -11.12 19.12
CA ARG A 41 5.32 -11.85 20.38
C ARG A 41 3.95 -12.32 20.85
N THR A 42 3.87 -13.60 21.21
CA THR A 42 2.66 -14.11 21.85
C THR A 42 2.53 -13.43 23.22
N PRO A 43 1.35 -12.88 23.57
CA PRO A 43 1.13 -12.31 24.88
C PRO A 43 1.46 -13.30 25.99
N ALA A 44 1.95 -12.82 27.13
CA ALA A 44 2.27 -13.67 28.27
C ALA A 44 1.00 -14.44 28.72
N ILE A 45 1.09 -15.77 28.74
CA ILE A 45 -0.04 -16.65 29.05
C ILE A 45 -0.11 -16.89 30.56
N ASP A 46 -1.30 -16.71 31.11
CA ASP A 46 -1.65 -16.99 32.51
C ASP A 46 -3.05 -17.60 32.55
N PRO A 47 -3.24 -18.83 33.07
CA PRO A 47 -4.56 -19.46 33.21
C PRO A 47 -5.62 -18.59 33.92
N LYS A 48 -5.21 -17.69 34.82
CA LYS A 48 -6.07 -16.72 35.54
C LYS A 48 -6.34 -15.45 34.74
N GLY A 49 -5.78 -15.34 33.53
CA GLY A 49 -5.96 -14.24 32.60
C GLY A 49 -7.42 -13.93 32.35
N ARG A 50 -7.74 -12.64 32.14
CA ARG A 50 -9.09 -12.17 31.80
C ARG A 50 -9.44 -12.44 30.34
N PHE A 51 -8.47 -12.28 29.45
CA PHE A 51 -8.67 -12.38 28.00
C PHE A 51 -8.23 -13.75 27.49
N THR A 52 -8.65 -14.09 26.27
CA THR A 52 -8.16 -15.26 25.53
C THR A 52 -7.31 -14.77 24.38
N ALA A 53 -6.05 -15.19 24.33
CA ALA A 53 -5.19 -15.00 23.17
C ALA A 53 -5.45 -16.13 22.17
N ILE A 54 -5.64 -15.76 20.91
CA ILE A 54 -5.87 -16.69 19.81
C ILE A 54 -4.95 -16.36 18.64
N ARG A 55 -4.57 -17.39 17.90
CA ARG A 55 -4.00 -17.25 16.56
C ARG A 55 -5.10 -17.58 15.57
N VAL A 56 -5.38 -16.65 14.67
CA VAL A 56 -6.39 -16.85 13.62
C VAL A 56 -5.72 -16.92 12.27
N THR A 57 -6.08 -17.93 11.46
CA THR A 57 -5.75 -18.00 10.04
C THR A 57 -7.03 -17.73 9.26
N LEU A 58 -7.02 -16.69 8.42
CA LEU A 58 -8.19 -16.24 7.67
C LEU A 58 -7.91 -16.33 6.17
N ARG A 59 -8.85 -16.89 5.40
CA ARG A 59 -8.79 -16.96 3.94
C ARG A 59 -9.81 -16.02 3.32
N ASN A 60 -9.37 -15.06 2.52
CA ASN A 60 -10.22 -14.10 1.81
C ASN A 60 -11.10 -13.19 2.72
N TRP A 61 -10.64 -12.90 3.93
CA TRP A 61 -11.36 -12.08 4.90
C TRP A 61 -10.73 -10.71 5.10
N GLU A 62 -11.56 -9.68 5.18
CA GLU A 62 -11.13 -8.39 5.71
C GLU A 62 -11.16 -8.45 7.25
N THR A 63 -10.07 -8.02 7.89
CA THR A 63 -9.85 -8.16 9.35
C THR A 63 -11.01 -7.58 10.17
N ASN A 64 -11.50 -6.38 9.84
CA ASN A 64 -12.60 -5.76 10.58
C ASN A 64 -13.90 -6.55 10.45
N ARG A 65 -14.23 -7.05 9.26
CA ARG A 65 -15.41 -7.90 9.05
C ARG A 65 -15.33 -9.17 9.89
N PHE A 66 -14.16 -9.81 9.93
CA PHE A 66 -13.92 -11.00 10.77
C PHE A 66 -14.07 -10.68 12.26
N ILE A 67 -13.43 -9.61 12.76
CA ILE A 67 -13.55 -9.15 14.16
C ILE A 67 -15.03 -8.91 14.52
N GLY A 68 -15.82 -8.30 13.64
CA GLY A 68 -17.25 -8.10 13.85
C GLY A 68 -18.03 -9.41 13.99
N ARG A 69 -17.71 -10.39 13.15
CA ARG A 69 -18.33 -11.73 13.18
C ARG A 69 -17.95 -12.50 14.44
N LEU A 70 -16.66 -12.49 14.81
CA LEU A 70 -16.13 -13.11 16.02
C LEU A 70 -16.75 -12.49 17.28
N ALA A 71 -16.81 -11.16 17.37
CA ALA A 71 -17.41 -10.47 18.50
C ALA A 71 -18.90 -10.83 18.66
N SER A 72 -19.63 -10.89 17.54
CA SER A 72 -21.04 -11.29 17.53
C SER A 72 -21.25 -12.74 18.00
N ALA A 73 -20.41 -13.67 17.54
CA ALA A 73 -20.45 -15.07 17.97
C ALA A 73 -20.14 -15.23 19.47
N CYS A 74 -19.21 -14.42 19.98
CA CYS A 74 -18.87 -14.35 21.41
C CYS A 74 -19.86 -13.53 22.25
N LYS A 75 -20.88 -12.89 21.65
CA LYS A 75 -21.83 -11.98 22.30
C LYS A 75 -21.15 -10.82 23.06
N ILE A 76 -20.11 -10.24 22.47
CA ILE A 76 -19.39 -9.09 23.01
C ILE A 76 -19.39 -7.92 22.01
N SER A 77 -19.10 -6.72 22.49
CA SER A 77 -18.84 -5.58 21.61
C SER A 77 -17.57 -5.80 20.78
N ARG A 78 -17.58 -5.33 19.53
CA ARG A 78 -16.42 -5.31 18.62
C ARG A 78 -15.15 -4.73 19.28
N ASN A 79 -15.30 -3.68 20.09
CA ASN A 79 -14.19 -2.99 20.76
C ASN A 79 -13.51 -3.84 21.86
N ARG A 80 -14.04 -5.04 22.13
CA ARG A 80 -13.49 -6.03 23.06
C ARG A 80 -12.71 -7.15 22.36
N VAL A 81 -12.42 -6.98 21.07
CA VAL A 81 -11.50 -7.80 20.28
C VAL A 81 -10.34 -6.90 19.88
N PHE A 82 -9.12 -7.28 20.25
CA PHE A 82 -7.91 -6.48 20.11
C PHE A 82 -6.99 -7.10 19.05
N SER A 83 -6.49 -6.28 18.13
CA SER A 83 -5.64 -6.67 17.00
C SER A 83 -4.49 -5.68 16.81
N SER A 84 -3.33 -6.17 16.39
CA SER A 84 -2.11 -5.40 16.10
C SER A 84 -2.13 -4.66 14.77
N GLY A 85 -3.04 -5.01 13.86
CA GLY A 85 -3.15 -4.37 12.56
C GLY A 85 -4.21 -4.99 11.67
N LEU A 86 -4.46 -4.34 10.54
CA LEU A 86 -5.25 -4.91 9.45
C LEU A 86 -4.33 -5.73 8.54
N LYS A 87 -4.89 -6.74 7.87
CA LYS A 87 -4.17 -7.57 6.90
C LYS A 87 -4.91 -7.54 5.56
N ASP A 88 -4.23 -7.96 4.51
CA ASP A 88 -4.79 -8.04 3.16
C ASP A 88 -6.04 -8.92 3.12
N LYS A 89 -7.12 -8.39 2.52
CA LYS A 89 -8.38 -9.15 2.35
C LYS A 89 -8.16 -10.35 1.42
N ARG A 90 -7.60 -10.11 0.22
CA ARG A 90 -7.40 -11.15 -0.81
C ARG A 90 -6.08 -11.87 -0.57
N ALA A 91 -6.02 -12.58 0.56
CA ALA A 91 -4.85 -13.31 1.03
C ALA A 91 -5.27 -14.42 2.02
N VAL A 92 -4.33 -15.31 2.32
CA VAL A 92 -4.36 -16.14 3.54
C VAL A 92 -3.54 -15.43 4.61
N THR A 93 -4.17 -15.01 5.69
CA THR A 93 -3.52 -14.18 6.73
C THR A 93 -3.54 -14.90 8.06
N THR A 94 -2.41 -14.92 8.76
CA THR A 94 -2.30 -15.45 10.12
C THR A 94 -1.86 -14.35 11.07
N GLN A 95 -2.65 -14.09 12.11
CA GLN A 95 -2.38 -13.01 13.08
C GLN A 95 -2.82 -13.40 14.50
N VAL A 96 -2.28 -12.70 15.50
CA VAL A 96 -2.69 -12.89 16.89
C VAL A 96 -3.78 -11.88 17.25
N LEU A 97 -4.87 -12.38 17.85
CA LEU A 97 -5.93 -11.55 18.42
C LEU A 97 -6.05 -11.82 19.91
N VAL A 98 -6.49 -10.81 20.66
CA VAL A 98 -6.89 -10.98 22.06
C VAL A 98 -8.38 -10.68 22.18
N VAL A 99 -9.13 -11.60 22.77
CA VAL A 99 -10.59 -11.55 22.88
C VAL A 99 -10.99 -11.49 24.35
N ASP A 100 -11.84 -10.54 24.73
CA ASP A 100 -12.40 -10.45 26.09
C ASP A 100 -13.60 -11.39 26.27
N ALA A 101 -13.33 -12.69 26.10
CA ALA A 101 -14.25 -13.81 26.32
C ALA A 101 -13.47 -15.01 26.91
N SER A 102 -14.15 -15.97 27.54
CA SER A 102 -13.52 -17.20 28.02
C SER A 102 -13.08 -18.10 26.86
N SER A 103 -12.03 -18.91 27.06
CA SER A 103 -11.54 -19.85 26.03
C SER A 103 -12.64 -20.79 25.57
N SER A 104 -13.46 -21.30 26.48
CA SER A 104 -14.59 -22.18 26.21
C SER A 104 -15.71 -21.57 25.37
N ILE A 105 -15.81 -20.23 25.28
CA ILE A 105 -16.73 -19.55 24.36
C ILE A 105 -16.07 -19.46 22.99
N VAL A 106 -14.81 -19.04 22.94
CA VAL A 106 -14.06 -18.84 21.70
C VAL A 106 -13.84 -20.16 20.95
N GLU A 107 -13.60 -21.27 21.66
CA GLU A 107 -13.46 -22.63 21.09
C GLU A 107 -14.71 -23.11 20.34
N ARG A 108 -15.90 -22.60 20.68
CA ARG A 108 -17.16 -22.97 20.02
C ARG A 108 -17.48 -22.08 18.82
N VAL A 109 -16.65 -21.08 18.53
CA VAL A 109 -16.88 -20.17 17.42
C VAL A 109 -16.43 -20.84 16.12
N GLU A 110 -17.39 -21.09 15.25
CA GLU A 110 -17.13 -21.54 13.89
C GLU A 110 -17.44 -20.41 12.90
N ILE A 111 -16.44 -20.03 12.13
CA ILE A 111 -16.58 -19.04 11.05
C ILE A 111 -15.97 -19.68 9.79
N PRO A 112 -16.73 -19.77 8.67
CA PRO A 112 -16.20 -20.32 7.42
C PRO A 112 -14.93 -19.61 6.95
N ASP A 113 -14.06 -20.35 6.27
CA ASP A 113 -12.78 -19.86 5.74
C ASP A 113 -11.87 -19.25 6.82
N SER A 114 -11.96 -19.77 8.04
CA SER A 114 -11.09 -19.39 9.14
C SER A 114 -10.72 -20.57 10.04
N GLU A 115 -9.53 -20.51 10.62
CA GLU A 115 -9.05 -21.40 11.67
C GLU A 115 -8.75 -20.56 12.90
N ILE A 116 -9.22 -21.01 14.07
CA ILE A 116 -9.02 -20.33 15.35
C ILE A 116 -8.28 -21.28 16.29
N GLU A 117 -7.01 -21.00 16.55
CA GLU A 117 -6.17 -21.72 17.50
C GLU A 117 -6.13 -20.95 18.83
N ILE A 118 -6.51 -21.61 19.93
CA ILE A 118 -6.40 -21.03 21.28
C ILE A 118 -4.94 -21.12 21.75
N LEU A 119 -4.33 -19.97 22.02
CA LEU A 119 -2.98 -19.91 22.59
C LEU A 119 -2.99 -19.96 24.11
N GLY A 120 -4.08 -19.49 24.73
CA GLY A 120 -4.29 -19.54 26.17
C GLY A 120 -4.97 -18.29 26.73
N ARG A 121 -5.02 -18.21 28.05
CA ARG A 121 -5.56 -17.06 28.80
C ARG A 121 -4.47 -16.02 29.03
N THR A 122 -4.79 -14.74 29.04
CA THR A 122 -3.81 -13.65 29.26
C THR A 122 -4.42 -12.44 29.97
N HIS A 123 -3.58 -11.66 30.65
CA HIS A 123 -3.92 -10.33 31.18
C HIS A 123 -3.59 -9.19 30.20
N GLN A 124 -2.84 -9.48 29.14
CA GLN A 124 -2.39 -8.49 28.17
C GLN A 124 -3.41 -8.31 27.05
N LYS A 125 -3.47 -7.10 26.51
CA LYS A 125 -4.13 -6.79 25.24
C LYS A 125 -3.06 -6.63 24.16
N VAL A 126 -3.48 -6.69 22.91
CA VAL A 126 -2.63 -6.30 21.77
C VAL A 126 -3.11 -4.96 21.25
N GLY A 127 -2.22 -3.97 21.22
CA GLY A 127 -2.44 -2.65 20.68
C GLY A 127 -2.06 -2.55 19.19
N MET A 128 -2.57 -1.51 18.53
CA MET A 128 -2.25 -1.22 17.14
C MET A 128 -0.74 -0.95 16.99
N GLY A 129 -0.06 -1.71 16.14
CA GLY A 129 1.39 -1.59 15.93
C GLY A 129 2.27 -2.43 16.87
N ASP A 130 1.70 -3.31 17.69
CA ASP A 130 2.43 -4.22 18.59
C ASP A 130 3.06 -5.44 17.88
N HIS A 131 3.08 -5.47 16.55
CA HIS A 131 3.74 -6.52 15.78
C HIS A 131 5.12 -6.05 15.32
N ASP A 132 6.05 -7.00 15.22
CA ASP A 132 7.45 -6.78 14.82
C ASP A 132 7.62 -6.77 13.29
N GLY A 133 6.63 -7.27 12.55
CA GLY A 133 6.63 -7.30 11.10
C GLY A 133 5.66 -8.33 10.52
N ASN A 134 5.79 -8.61 9.23
CA ASN A 134 4.98 -9.59 8.54
C ASN A 134 5.87 -10.47 7.66
N ARG A 135 5.76 -11.78 7.81
CA ARG A 135 6.39 -12.76 6.92
C ARG A 135 5.46 -13.02 5.75
N PHE A 136 5.94 -12.74 4.56
CA PHE A 136 5.23 -12.95 3.32
C PHE A 136 5.66 -14.27 2.70
N THR A 137 4.71 -14.96 2.08
CA THR A 137 4.96 -16.03 1.12
C THR A 137 4.08 -15.73 -0.08
N ILE A 138 4.70 -15.25 -1.14
CA ILE A 138 4.04 -14.74 -2.33
C ILE A 138 4.40 -15.64 -3.50
N THR A 139 3.38 -16.09 -4.23
CA THR A 139 3.55 -16.82 -5.48
C THR A 139 3.31 -15.87 -6.65
N VAL A 140 4.33 -15.70 -7.48
CA VAL A 140 4.25 -15.05 -8.80
C VAL A 140 3.95 -16.15 -9.81
N ARG A 141 2.96 -15.96 -10.66
CA ARG A 141 2.62 -16.94 -11.70
C ARG A 141 2.86 -16.42 -13.09
N GLY A 142 3.31 -17.30 -13.97
CA GLY A 142 3.47 -17.02 -15.39
C GLY A 142 4.60 -16.06 -15.70
N CYS A 143 5.79 -16.32 -15.16
CA CYS A 143 6.97 -15.49 -15.42
C CYS A 143 7.29 -15.42 -16.92
N VAL A 144 7.61 -14.22 -17.39
CA VAL A 144 7.80 -13.92 -18.81
C VAL A 144 8.93 -12.91 -19.00
N SER A 145 9.64 -13.04 -20.11
CA SER A 145 10.69 -12.11 -20.50
C SER A 145 10.08 -10.78 -20.99
N PRO A 146 10.89 -9.71 -21.20
CA PRO A 146 10.40 -8.46 -21.77
C PRO A 146 9.81 -8.58 -23.18
N ASP A 147 10.29 -9.55 -23.96
CA ASP A 147 9.83 -9.87 -25.32
C ASP A 147 8.58 -10.76 -25.36
N GLY A 148 8.06 -11.20 -24.21
CA GLY A 148 6.80 -11.96 -24.11
C GLY A 148 6.98 -13.48 -24.12
N GLU A 149 8.21 -13.97 -24.12
CA GLU A 149 8.51 -15.41 -24.09
C GLU A 149 8.44 -15.97 -22.66
N PRO A 150 7.86 -17.16 -22.45
CA PRO A 150 7.77 -17.78 -21.13
C PRO A 150 9.17 -18.07 -20.56
N LEU A 151 9.41 -17.65 -19.32
CA LEU A 151 10.66 -17.95 -18.62
C LEU A 151 10.59 -19.30 -17.95
N ASP A 152 11.67 -20.09 -18.04
CA ASP A 152 11.81 -21.28 -17.21
C ASP A 152 12.15 -20.90 -15.74
N SER A 153 11.94 -21.86 -14.83
CA SER A 153 12.12 -21.62 -13.39
C SER A 153 13.55 -21.25 -13.03
N LYS A 154 14.56 -21.79 -13.73
CA LYS A 154 15.97 -21.53 -13.44
C LYS A 154 16.35 -20.10 -13.82
N GLU A 155 15.94 -19.65 -15.00
CA GLU A 155 16.18 -18.30 -15.47
C GLU A 155 15.44 -17.28 -14.60
N ALA A 156 14.15 -17.51 -14.33
CA ALA A 156 13.36 -16.60 -13.50
C ALA A 156 13.96 -16.48 -12.08
N MET A 157 14.37 -17.57 -11.45
CA MET A 157 15.07 -17.54 -10.15
C MET A 157 16.40 -16.78 -10.24
N SER A 158 17.18 -16.99 -11.30
CA SER A 158 18.45 -16.28 -11.51
C SER A 158 18.23 -14.77 -11.57
N ARG A 159 17.23 -14.29 -12.32
CA ARG A 159 16.89 -12.86 -12.42
C ARG A 159 16.55 -12.25 -11.06
N VAL A 160 15.72 -12.95 -10.26
CA VAL A 160 15.37 -12.50 -8.89
C VAL A 160 16.62 -12.37 -8.01
N LEU A 161 17.50 -13.37 -8.03
CA LEU A 161 18.72 -13.38 -7.22
C LEU A 161 19.70 -12.29 -7.66
N SER A 162 19.83 -12.03 -8.96
CA SER A 162 20.65 -10.94 -9.49
C SER A 162 20.11 -9.57 -9.05
N ILE A 163 18.80 -9.32 -9.19
CA ILE A 163 18.16 -8.08 -8.73
C ILE A 163 18.39 -7.86 -7.23
N ARG A 164 18.20 -8.91 -6.41
CA ARG A 164 18.48 -8.84 -4.97
C ARG A 164 19.95 -8.48 -4.70
N SER A 165 20.88 -9.20 -5.34
CA SER A 165 22.31 -8.98 -5.12
C SER A 165 22.76 -7.58 -5.51
N GLU A 166 22.25 -7.03 -6.62
CA GLU A 166 22.52 -5.65 -6.99
C GLU A 166 21.94 -4.63 -6.02
N MET A 167 20.70 -4.84 -5.53
CA MET A 167 20.11 -3.98 -4.49
C MET A 167 20.93 -4.02 -3.20
N GLU A 168 21.37 -5.22 -2.78
CA GLU A 168 22.23 -5.40 -1.62
C GLU A 168 23.57 -4.67 -1.80
N ASN A 169 24.22 -4.79 -2.96
CA ASN A 169 25.46 -4.09 -3.26
C ASN A 169 25.30 -2.57 -3.25
N LEU A 170 24.18 -2.06 -3.79
CA LEU A 170 23.89 -0.62 -3.85
C LEU A 170 23.61 -0.03 -2.46
N HIS A 171 22.91 -0.77 -1.62
CA HIS A 171 22.42 -0.28 -0.32
C HIS A 171 23.28 -0.71 0.87
N GLY A 172 24.16 -1.68 0.69
CA GLY A 172 24.95 -2.32 1.76
C GLY A 172 24.15 -3.30 2.62
N MET A 173 22.90 -3.59 2.26
CA MET A 173 22.00 -4.56 2.90
C MET A 173 20.80 -4.86 2.00
N ASP A 174 20.09 -5.95 2.29
CA ASP A 174 18.79 -6.28 1.71
C ASP A 174 17.75 -5.17 2.04
N ALA A 175 17.62 -4.20 1.14
CA ALA A 175 16.66 -3.11 1.21
C ALA A 175 16.14 -2.75 -0.18
N PHE A 176 14.98 -2.12 -0.24
CA PHE A 176 14.37 -1.62 -1.47
C PHE A 176 13.78 -0.21 -1.26
N PRO A 177 13.59 0.58 -2.33
CA PRO A 177 12.97 1.89 -2.20
C PRO A 177 11.53 1.81 -1.68
N ASN A 178 11.19 2.68 -0.73
CA ASN A 178 9.90 2.66 -0.03
C ASN A 178 8.79 3.36 -0.82
N TRP A 179 8.63 3.02 -2.09
CA TRP A 179 7.60 3.60 -2.97
C TRP A 179 6.21 3.53 -2.34
N ILE A 180 5.38 4.51 -2.67
CA ILE A 180 3.96 4.46 -2.35
C ILE A 180 3.25 3.83 -3.54
N GLY A 181 2.75 2.61 -3.31
CA GLY A 181 2.15 1.79 -4.37
C GLY A 181 0.86 2.36 -4.97
N PRO A 182 0.47 1.88 -6.17
CA PRO A 182 -0.64 2.41 -6.95
C PRO A 182 -2.00 2.27 -6.24
N GLN A 183 -2.15 1.30 -5.33
CA GLN A 183 -3.38 1.10 -4.55
C GLN A 183 -3.72 2.32 -3.67
N ARG A 184 -2.74 3.14 -3.28
CA ARG A 184 -2.97 4.41 -2.56
C ARG A 184 -3.74 5.42 -3.43
N PHE A 185 -3.51 5.38 -4.73
CA PHE A 185 -4.02 6.34 -5.70
C PHE A 185 -5.34 5.90 -6.34
N GLY A 186 -5.62 4.59 -6.32
CA GLY A 186 -6.74 3.97 -7.00
C GLY A 186 -6.33 3.01 -8.13
N SER A 187 -5.15 2.38 -8.00
CA SER A 187 -4.55 1.40 -8.93
C SER A 187 -4.49 1.87 -10.38
N THR A 188 -5.52 1.57 -11.17
CA THR A 188 -5.64 1.92 -12.60
C THR A 188 -6.48 3.17 -12.83
N ARG A 189 -6.76 3.92 -11.77
CA ARG A 189 -7.42 5.21 -11.81
C ARG A 189 -6.90 6.02 -10.63
N PRO A 190 -5.86 6.84 -10.81
CA PRO A 190 -5.21 7.58 -9.71
C PRO A 190 -6.04 8.77 -9.19
N VAL A 191 -7.36 8.56 -9.06
CA VAL A 191 -8.37 9.57 -8.72
C VAL A 191 -8.12 10.24 -7.37
N THR A 192 -7.56 9.53 -6.39
CA THR A 192 -7.47 10.11 -5.04
C THR A 192 -6.50 11.27 -4.98
N ALA A 193 -5.40 11.22 -5.76
CA ALA A 193 -4.47 12.34 -5.86
C ALA A 193 -5.07 13.50 -6.66
N GLU A 194 -5.74 13.24 -7.78
CA GLU A 194 -6.39 14.29 -8.56
C GLU A 194 -7.50 15.01 -7.79
N VAL A 195 -8.32 14.27 -7.03
CA VAL A 195 -9.29 14.86 -6.11
C VAL A 195 -8.58 15.66 -5.02
N GLY A 196 -7.49 15.14 -4.46
CA GLY A 196 -6.64 15.87 -3.51
C GLY A 196 -6.15 17.20 -4.08
N ARG A 197 -5.75 17.22 -5.35
CA ARG A 197 -5.27 18.40 -6.07
C ARG A 197 -6.35 19.47 -6.19
N CYS A 198 -7.57 19.08 -6.51
CA CYS A 198 -8.71 20.01 -6.52
C CYS A 198 -8.97 20.60 -5.12
N LEU A 199 -8.95 19.75 -4.09
CA LEU A 199 -9.27 20.16 -2.70
C LEU A 199 -8.29 21.20 -2.13
N VAL A 200 -6.99 21.03 -2.38
CA VAL A 200 -5.97 22.00 -1.90
C VAL A 200 -5.97 23.33 -2.66
N ASN A 201 -6.70 23.40 -3.77
CA ASN A 201 -6.94 24.61 -4.55
C ASN A 201 -8.36 25.18 -4.33
N SER A 202 -9.08 24.71 -3.30
CA SER A 202 -10.48 25.07 -3.01
C SER A 202 -11.48 24.80 -4.15
N ASP A 203 -11.13 23.93 -5.10
CA ASP A 203 -11.98 23.55 -6.22
C ASP A 203 -12.83 22.32 -5.87
N PHE A 204 -13.91 22.53 -5.10
CA PHE A 204 -14.79 21.43 -4.68
C PHE A 204 -15.64 20.87 -5.82
N GLU A 205 -16.02 21.70 -6.80
CA GLU A 205 -16.70 21.23 -8.00
C GLU A 205 -15.80 20.27 -8.78
N GLY A 206 -14.55 20.67 -9.04
CA GLY A 206 -13.56 19.81 -9.69
C GLY A 206 -13.26 18.56 -8.89
N ALA A 207 -13.21 18.64 -7.56
CA ALA A 207 -13.00 17.47 -6.69
C ALA A 207 -14.13 16.44 -6.83
N VAL A 208 -15.39 16.88 -6.73
CA VAL A 208 -16.56 16.00 -6.89
C VAL A 208 -16.65 15.49 -8.32
N SER A 209 -16.47 16.35 -9.30
CA SER A 209 -16.52 15.98 -10.71
C SER A 209 -15.45 14.97 -11.09
N THR A 210 -14.23 15.13 -10.57
CA THR A 210 -13.12 14.18 -10.76
C THR A 210 -13.44 12.83 -10.11
N TYR A 211 -13.94 12.84 -8.88
CA TYR A 211 -14.30 11.61 -8.16
C TYR A 211 -15.39 10.81 -8.89
N ILE A 212 -16.38 11.48 -9.46
CA ILE A 212 -17.48 10.85 -10.20
C ILE A 212 -17.07 10.48 -11.63
N GLY A 213 -16.41 11.39 -12.35
CA GLY A 213 -16.28 11.31 -13.81
C GLY A 213 -14.93 10.85 -14.35
N MET A 214 -13.85 10.89 -13.57
CA MET A 214 -12.51 10.56 -14.09
C MET A 214 -12.49 9.16 -14.67
N GLN A 215 -12.07 9.03 -15.93
CA GLN A 215 -11.91 7.76 -16.62
C GLN A 215 -10.83 6.90 -15.93
N GLY A 216 -10.99 5.58 -15.94
CA GLY A 216 -9.96 4.64 -15.53
C GLY A 216 -9.81 3.52 -16.55
N ASP A 217 -8.92 2.56 -16.28
CA ASP A 217 -8.73 1.36 -17.11
C ASP A 217 -9.87 0.32 -16.98
N GLY A 218 -11.09 0.79 -16.70
CA GLY A 218 -12.20 -0.07 -16.35
C GLY A 218 -12.81 -0.76 -17.56
N HIS A 219 -12.64 -2.08 -17.67
CA HIS A 219 -13.30 -2.93 -18.69
C HIS A 219 -14.81 -3.12 -18.47
N ARG A 220 -15.42 -2.35 -17.57
CA ARG A 220 -16.85 -2.41 -17.25
C ARG A 220 -17.57 -1.28 -17.96
N GLU A 221 -18.24 -1.64 -19.06
CA GLU A 221 -18.95 -0.71 -19.92
C GLU A 221 -20.01 0.09 -19.14
N ASP A 222 -20.72 -0.53 -18.20
CA ASP A 222 -21.71 0.13 -17.34
C ASP A 222 -21.10 1.27 -16.50
N VAL A 223 -19.89 1.08 -15.98
CA VAL A 223 -19.16 2.11 -15.22
C VAL A 223 -18.70 3.21 -16.17
N GLU A 224 -18.13 2.88 -17.32
CA GLU A 224 -17.63 3.90 -18.25
C GLU A 224 -18.75 4.75 -18.84
N SER A 225 -19.88 4.14 -19.23
CA SER A 225 -21.07 4.87 -19.70
C SER A 225 -21.59 5.83 -18.63
N PHE A 226 -21.62 5.41 -17.35
CA PHE A 226 -21.98 6.29 -16.24
C PHE A 226 -21.03 7.48 -16.09
N ARG A 227 -19.71 7.23 -16.11
CA ARG A 227 -18.70 8.29 -15.96
C ARG A 227 -18.72 9.24 -17.16
N ALA A 228 -18.89 8.72 -18.37
CA ALA A 228 -19.05 9.51 -19.59
C ALA A 228 -20.28 10.42 -19.52
N LEU A 229 -21.43 9.89 -19.10
CA LEU A 229 -22.65 10.69 -18.94
C LEU A 229 -22.45 11.85 -17.97
N TRP A 230 -21.75 11.63 -16.85
CA TRP A 230 -21.40 12.70 -15.92
C TRP A 230 -20.50 13.75 -16.56
N ARG A 231 -19.45 13.33 -17.29
CA ARG A 231 -18.53 14.25 -17.97
C ARG A 231 -19.23 15.11 -19.03
N GLU A 232 -20.20 14.54 -19.74
CA GLU A 232 -20.94 15.22 -20.82
C GLU A 232 -22.02 16.17 -20.29
N THR A 233 -22.77 15.73 -19.27
CA THR A 233 -23.99 16.43 -18.87
C THR A 233 -23.86 17.20 -17.56
N LYS A 234 -23.01 16.72 -16.63
CA LYS A 234 -23.00 17.15 -15.22
C LYS A 234 -24.40 17.14 -14.56
N GLU A 235 -25.34 16.33 -15.06
CA GLU A 235 -26.71 16.27 -14.58
C GLU A 235 -26.88 15.13 -13.56
N PRO A 236 -27.05 15.41 -12.24
CA PRO A 236 -27.04 14.36 -11.23
C PRO A 236 -28.20 13.36 -11.37
N SER A 237 -29.40 13.85 -11.69
CA SER A 237 -30.60 13.01 -11.83
C SER A 237 -30.45 11.97 -12.94
N LYS A 238 -29.91 12.37 -14.10
CA LYS A 238 -29.65 11.45 -15.23
C LYS A 238 -28.60 10.40 -14.88
N CYS A 239 -27.56 10.81 -14.15
CA CYS A 239 -26.52 9.89 -13.71
C CYS A 239 -27.05 8.85 -12.70
N LEU A 240 -27.99 9.24 -11.83
CA LEU A 240 -28.62 8.33 -10.85
C LEU A 240 -29.47 7.23 -11.50
N GLU A 241 -30.00 7.45 -12.70
CA GLU A 241 -30.79 6.47 -13.45
C GLU A 241 -29.94 5.28 -13.90
N ILE A 242 -28.68 5.52 -14.27
CA ILE A 242 -27.80 4.49 -14.84
C ILE A 242 -26.66 4.04 -13.90
N ILE A 243 -26.45 4.73 -12.78
CA ILE A 243 -25.31 4.45 -11.91
C ILE A 243 -25.31 3.00 -11.38
N PRO A 244 -24.22 2.24 -11.58
CA PRO A 244 -24.10 0.88 -11.09
C PRO A 244 -24.28 0.77 -9.55
N LYS A 245 -24.93 -0.31 -9.09
CA LYS A 245 -25.26 -0.52 -7.67
C LYS A 245 -24.06 -0.52 -6.71
N HIS A 246 -22.87 -0.86 -7.22
CA HIS A 246 -21.67 -0.96 -6.41
C HIS A 246 -20.95 0.39 -6.21
N LEU A 247 -21.32 1.45 -6.96
CA LEU A 247 -20.77 2.80 -6.83
C LEU A 247 -21.54 3.61 -5.77
N GLY A 248 -21.51 3.11 -4.53
CA GLY A 248 -22.29 3.68 -3.43
C GLY A 248 -21.86 5.10 -3.05
N PHE A 249 -20.56 5.40 -3.11
CA PHE A 249 -20.05 6.74 -2.77
C PHE A 249 -20.42 7.77 -3.82
N GLU A 250 -20.24 7.45 -5.10
CA GLU A 250 -20.68 8.33 -6.20
C GLU A 250 -22.20 8.56 -6.16
N ARG A 251 -22.99 7.52 -5.85
CA ARG A 251 -24.45 7.65 -5.67
C ARG A 251 -24.80 8.67 -4.60
N THR A 252 -24.21 8.56 -3.41
CA THR A 252 -24.50 9.47 -2.30
C THR A 252 -24.11 10.92 -2.62
N MET A 253 -23.03 11.14 -3.36
CA MET A 253 -22.68 12.49 -3.85
C MET A 253 -23.73 13.04 -4.81
N LEU A 254 -24.19 12.23 -5.76
CA LEU A 254 -25.20 12.64 -6.74
C LEU A 254 -26.55 12.94 -6.08
N GLU A 255 -27.00 12.08 -5.15
CA GLU A 255 -28.21 12.31 -4.35
C GLU A 255 -28.13 13.66 -3.61
N ARG A 256 -26.96 13.97 -3.01
CA ARG A 256 -26.74 15.26 -2.35
C ARG A 256 -26.87 16.45 -3.31
N LEU A 257 -26.38 16.32 -4.55
CA LEU A 257 -26.47 17.38 -5.56
C LEU A 257 -27.87 17.54 -6.16
N VAL A 258 -28.70 16.47 -6.15
CA VAL A 258 -30.13 16.58 -6.48
C VAL A 258 -30.88 17.37 -5.42
N ASP A 259 -30.65 17.04 -4.15
CA ASP A 259 -31.33 17.69 -3.02
C ASP A 259 -30.87 19.14 -2.82
N HIS A 260 -29.58 19.40 -3.07
CA HIS A 260 -28.94 20.70 -2.89
C HIS A 260 -28.07 21.03 -4.10
N ARG A 261 -28.65 21.76 -5.05
CA ARG A 261 -27.93 22.23 -6.26
C ARG A 261 -26.65 22.98 -5.85
N ASP A 262 -25.55 22.67 -6.53
CA ASP A 262 -24.22 23.28 -6.36
C ASP A 262 -23.57 23.11 -4.96
N ASP A 263 -24.11 22.25 -4.08
CA ASP A 263 -23.50 21.91 -2.77
C ASP A 263 -22.37 20.87 -2.92
N TYR A 264 -21.30 21.23 -3.64
CA TYR A 264 -20.15 20.34 -3.86
C TYR A 264 -19.37 20.04 -2.57
N ILE A 265 -19.32 20.99 -1.63
CA ILE A 265 -18.71 20.78 -0.31
C ILE A 265 -19.49 19.72 0.47
N GLY A 266 -20.82 19.83 0.51
CA GLY A 266 -21.69 18.84 1.14
C GLY A 266 -21.62 17.48 0.45
N ALA A 267 -21.60 17.45 -0.88
CA ALA A 267 -21.44 16.23 -1.67
C ALA A 267 -20.13 15.52 -1.30
N PHE A 268 -19.00 16.23 -1.30
CA PHE A 268 -17.72 15.65 -0.89
C PHE A 268 -17.71 15.18 0.57
N LYS A 269 -18.32 15.95 1.48
CA LYS A 269 -18.41 15.62 2.91
C LYS A 269 -19.24 14.36 3.21
N SER A 270 -20.04 13.88 2.25
CA SER A 270 -20.78 12.63 2.37
C SER A 270 -19.87 11.40 2.42
N LEU A 271 -18.64 11.50 1.91
CA LEU A 271 -17.65 10.44 2.03
C LEU A 271 -17.27 10.17 3.49
N PRO A 272 -16.85 8.94 3.84
CA PRO A 272 -16.24 8.67 5.14
C PRO A 272 -15.02 9.58 5.40
N GLN A 273 -14.86 10.09 6.62
CA GLN A 273 -13.77 11.02 6.96
C GLN A 273 -12.37 10.47 6.60
N SER A 274 -12.16 9.17 6.79
CA SER A 274 -10.89 8.50 6.43
C SER A 274 -10.60 8.55 4.93
N LEU A 275 -11.62 8.43 4.10
CA LEU A 275 -11.49 8.52 2.64
C LEU A 275 -11.26 9.95 2.18
N GLN A 276 -11.85 10.94 2.85
CA GLN A 276 -11.56 12.35 2.56
C GLN A 276 -10.10 12.69 2.85
N ILE A 277 -9.58 12.26 4.02
CA ILE A 277 -8.17 12.45 4.40
C ILE A 277 -7.23 11.71 3.42
N LEU A 278 -7.64 10.55 2.92
CA LEU A 278 -6.87 9.80 1.92
C LEU A 278 -6.56 10.62 0.67
N MET A 279 -7.45 11.52 0.23
CA MET A 279 -7.23 12.35 -0.96
C MET A 279 -5.99 13.24 -0.79
N ILE A 280 -5.90 13.91 0.36
CA ILE A 280 -4.75 14.76 0.71
C ILE A 280 -3.48 13.92 0.85
N HIS A 281 -3.56 12.78 1.54
CA HIS A 281 -2.41 11.89 1.70
C HIS A 281 -1.92 11.30 0.36
N SER A 282 -2.83 11.06 -0.58
CA SER A 282 -2.48 10.56 -1.91
C SER A 282 -1.78 11.65 -2.71
N LEU A 283 -2.24 12.90 -2.65
CA LEU A 283 -1.53 14.02 -3.26
C LEU A 283 -0.11 14.18 -2.70
N GLN A 284 0.06 14.16 -1.37
CA GLN A 284 1.39 14.18 -0.74
C GLN A 284 2.29 13.03 -1.22
N SER A 285 1.69 11.86 -1.47
CA SER A 285 2.40 10.67 -1.90
C SER A 285 3.02 10.82 -3.29
N LEU A 286 2.46 11.67 -4.17
CA LEU A 286 3.07 11.99 -5.47
C LEU A 286 4.41 12.69 -5.28
N ALA A 287 4.48 13.74 -4.46
CA ALA A 287 5.75 14.42 -4.17
C ALA A 287 6.79 13.46 -3.60
N PHE A 288 6.39 12.57 -2.70
CA PHE A 288 7.29 11.57 -2.13
C PHE A 288 7.87 10.63 -3.21
N ASN A 289 7.02 10.05 -4.06
CA ASN A 289 7.46 9.17 -5.15
C ASN A 289 8.37 9.91 -6.13
N HIS A 290 7.97 11.09 -6.61
CA HIS A 290 8.78 11.89 -7.54
C HIS A 290 10.12 12.33 -6.94
N ALA A 291 10.17 12.66 -5.64
CA ALA A 291 11.42 12.99 -4.95
C ALA A 291 12.34 11.77 -4.83
N LEU A 292 11.78 10.59 -4.48
CA LEU A 292 12.54 9.34 -4.40
C LEU A 292 13.09 8.92 -5.77
N ARG A 293 12.28 9.06 -6.83
CA ARG A 293 12.70 8.88 -8.23
C ARG A 293 13.85 9.80 -8.59
N SER A 294 13.69 11.10 -8.36
CA SER A 294 14.72 12.11 -8.64
C SER A 294 16.03 11.79 -7.91
N ARG A 295 15.96 11.36 -6.65
CA ARG A 295 17.13 10.97 -5.85
C ARG A 295 17.84 9.75 -6.46
N LEU A 296 17.08 8.69 -6.77
CA LEU A 296 17.64 7.44 -7.29
C LEU A 296 18.20 7.59 -8.70
N SER A 297 17.55 8.37 -9.58
CA SER A 297 18.04 8.63 -10.94
C SER A 297 19.35 9.42 -10.98
N ASN A 298 19.71 10.07 -9.86
CA ASN A 298 20.98 10.79 -9.68
C ASN A 298 21.95 10.00 -8.79
N SER A 299 21.75 8.69 -8.64
CA SER A 299 22.64 7.77 -7.93
C SER A 299 22.88 8.10 -6.46
N MET A 300 21.98 8.88 -5.83
CA MET A 300 22.06 9.16 -4.39
C MET A 300 21.53 7.96 -3.58
N GLN A 301 22.25 7.62 -2.51
CA GLN A 301 21.90 6.48 -1.65
C GLN A 301 20.64 6.76 -0.83
N ILE A 302 19.80 5.74 -0.60
CA ILE A 302 18.56 5.86 0.19
C ILE A 302 18.67 5.28 1.61
N ILE A 303 19.75 4.55 1.90
CA ILE A 303 20.06 3.98 3.23
C ILE A 303 21.13 4.82 3.93
N ARG A 304 22.25 5.08 3.27
CA ARG A 304 23.32 5.91 3.84
C ARG A 304 22.98 7.39 3.66
N PRO A 305 22.96 8.18 4.75
CA PRO A 305 22.71 9.61 4.66
C PRO A 305 23.90 10.36 4.08
N SER A 306 23.61 11.48 3.42
CA SER A 306 24.55 12.52 3.01
C SER A 306 24.32 13.80 3.83
N VAL A 307 25.28 14.72 3.81
CA VAL A 307 25.08 16.07 4.40
C VAL A 307 23.88 16.75 3.74
N GLY A 308 23.01 17.32 4.56
CA GLY A 308 21.75 17.93 4.16
C GLY A 308 20.54 16.99 4.21
N ASP A 309 20.74 15.67 4.30
CA ASP A 309 19.61 14.75 4.51
C ASP A 309 18.91 15.00 5.86
N ILE A 310 17.63 14.66 5.92
CA ILE A 310 16.91 14.55 7.19
C ILE A 310 16.75 13.07 7.52
N VAL A 311 17.22 12.69 8.70
CA VAL A 311 17.14 11.33 9.21
C VAL A 311 16.24 11.25 10.43
N ALA A 312 15.61 10.09 10.65
CA ALA A 312 14.75 9.85 11.80
C ALA A 312 15.07 8.48 12.44
N PRO A 313 15.06 8.37 13.79
CA PRO A 313 15.24 7.09 14.47
C PRO A 313 14.19 6.06 14.07
N ILE A 314 14.59 4.79 14.06
CA ILE A 314 13.69 3.65 13.89
C ILE A 314 13.46 3.04 15.28
N SER A 315 12.20 2.93 15.68
CA SER A 315 11.77 2.32 16.93
C SER A 315 11.99 0.80 16.91
N GLU A 316 11.96 0.14 18.07
CA GLU A 316 12.16 -1.32 18.15
C GLU A 316 11.17 -2.13 17.29
N ASN A 317 9.96 -1.60 17.07
CA ASN A 317 8.95 -2.19 16.19
C ASN A 317 9.12 -1.80 14.71
N GLY A 318 10.28 -1.29 14.30
CA GLY A 318 10.59 -0.94 12.90
C GLY A 318 9.94 0.37 12.40
N ARG A 319 9.24 1.12 13.24
CA ARG A 319 8.58 2.38 12.84
C ARG A 319 9.52 3.57 12.92
N THR A 320 9.53 4.40 11.88
CA THR A 320 10.28 5.66 11.86
C THR A 320 9.62 6.72 12.77
N ASP A 321 10.36 7.21 13.75
CA ASP A 321 9.95 8.27 14.68
C ASP A 321 10.33 9.65 14.12
N VAL A 322 9.48 10.14 13.21
CA VAL A 322 9.68 11.44 12.54
C VAL A 322 9.63 12.64 13.50
N GLY A 323 9.06 12.47 14.71
CA GLY A 323 9.08 13.50 15.74
C GLY A 323 10.47 13.78 16.30
N LYS A 324 11.41 12.85 16.10
CA LYS A 324 12.83 12.96 16.49
C LYS A 324 13.75 13.09 15.28
N SER A 325 13.25 13.68 14.19
CA SER A 325 14.06 13.90 12.99
C SER A 325 15.22 14.86 13.27
N ALA A 326 16.34 14.66 12.56
CA ALA A 326 17.52 15.49 12.64
C ALA A 326 18.11 15.74 11.25
N LEU A 327 18.55 16.98 11.01
CA LEU A 327 19.35 17.34 9.84
C LEU A 327 20.75 16.75 9.97
N VAL A 328 21.24 16.16 8.88
CA VAL A 328 22.59 15.61 8.78
C VAL A 328 23.55 16.72 8.40
N SER A 329 24.54 16.95 9.27
CA SER A 329 25.65 17.87 9.04
C SER A 329 26.97 17.12 9.09
N GLU A 330 28.07 17.77 8.71
CA GLU A 330 29.40 17.17 8.76
C GLU A 330 29.75 16.61 10.15
N TRP A 331 29.25 17.24 11.22
CA TRP A 331 29.50 16.83 12.60
C TRP A 331 28.84 15.50 12.98
N ASN A 332 27.64 15.23 12.48
CA ASN A 332 26.85 14.06 12.89
C ASN A 332 26.79 12.95 11.82
N LEU A 333 27.33 13.20 10.62
CA LEU A 333 27.28 12.29 9.47
C LEU A 333 27.76 10.88 9.83
N ASP A 334 28.98 10.72 10.37
CA ASP A 334 29.53 9.40 10.73
C ASP A 334 28.62 8.63 11.70
N ARG A 335 28.07 9.32 12.70
CA ARG A 335 27.13 8.73 13.66
C ARG A 335 25.82 8.33 12.98
N CYS A 336 25.28 9.17 12.11
CA CYS A 336 24.04 8.88 11.39
C CYS A 336 24.25 7.70 10.43
N THR A 337 25.34 7.66 9.68
CA THR A 337 25.70 6.56 8.77
C THR A 337 25.82 5.25 9.52
N LYS A 338 26.61 5.19 10.61
CA LYS A 338 26.76 3.97 11.42
C LYS A 338 25.43 3.46 12.00
N ASN A 339 24.50 4.35 12.33
CA ASN A 339 23.18 3.94 12.82
C ASN A 339 22.22 3.55 11.70
N ALA A 340 22.34 4.16 10.52
CA ALA A 340 21.54 3.81 9.36
C ALA A 340 21.90 2.40 8.83
N GLU A 341 23.20 2.10 8.74
CA GLU A 341 23.68 0.76 8.38
C GLU A 341 23.27 -0.34 9.37
N ARG A 342 22.95 0.04 10.61
CA ARG A 342 22.43 -0.87 11.65
C ARG A 342 20.91 -0.92 11.69
N GLY A 343 20.21 -0.27 10.76
CA GLY A 343 18.75 -0.20 10.73
C GLY A 343 18.13 0.55 11.91
N ARG A 344 18.88 1.45 12.57
CA ARG A 344 18.41 2.24 13.73
C ARG A 344 17.98 3.66 13.35
N VAL A 345 18.36 4.11 12.16
CA VAL A 345 18.05 5.44 11.63
C VAL A 345 17.68 5.28 10.17
N ALA A 346 16.62 5.97 9.74
CA ALA A 346 16.19 6.02 8.36
C ALA A 346 16.52 7.38 7.74
N VAL A 347 17.04 7.39 6.52
CA VAL A 347 16.95 8.58 5.65
C VAL A 347 15.48 8.77 5.26
N THR A 348 15.00 10.01 5.29
CA THR A 348 13.59 10.32 5.09
C THR A 348 13.38 11.22 3.88
N GLY A 349 12.25 11.05 3.19
CA GLY A 349 11.74 11.93 2.15
C GLY A 349 10.49 12.67 2.59
N ILE A 350 10.21 13.78 1.91
CA ILE A 350 9.10 14.67 2.19
C ILE A 350 7.72 14.07 1.87
N LEU A 351 6.75 14.32 2.76
CA LEU A 351 5.33 14.33 2.48
C LEU A 351 4.85 15.77 2.73
N PRO A 352 4.62 16.58 1.67
CA PRO A 352 4.54 18.04 1.76
C PRO A 352 3.38 18.53 2.63
N GLY A 353 3.53 19.71 3.23
CA GLY A 353 2.50 20.38 4.02
C GLY A 353 2.96 21.75 4.48
N SER A 354 2.11 22.46 5.23
CA SER A 354 2.30 23.88 5.54
C SER A 354 3.55 24.20 6.37
N SER A 355 4.10 23.24 7.12
CA SER A 355 5.23 23.48 8.03
C SER A 355 6.31 22.38 7.99
N VAL A 356 6.34 21.55 6.95
CA VAL A 356 7.33 20.47 6.85
C VAL A 356 8.69 21.05 6.47
N ILE A 357 9.73 20.57 7.14
CA ILE A 357 11.12 20.97 6.87
C ILE A 357 11.65 20.17 5.69
N LEU A 358 12.18 20.88 4.69
CA LEU A 358 12.89 20.31 3.55
C LEU A 358 14.32 19.92 3.96
N ALA A 359 14.84 18.88 3.32
CA ALA A 359 16.26 18.58 3.33
C ALA A 359 17.07 19.76 2.75
N GLU A 360 18.36 19.83 3.05
CA GLU A 360 19.27 20.86 2.57
C GLU A 360 20.19 20.33 1.46
N GLY A 361 20.89 21.24 0.78
CA GLY A 361 21.90 20.88 -0.22
C GLY A 361 21.33 20.07 -1.38
N GLU A 362 22.03 19.01 -1.76
CA GLU A 362 21.63 18.12 -2.86
C GLU A 362 20.35 17.35 -2.54
N ALA A 363 20.21 16.83 -1.31
CA ALA A 363 19.00 16.15 -0.87
C ALA A 363 17.76 17.04 -1.00
N GLY A 364 17.87 18.31 -0.57
CA GLY A 364 16.81 19.31 -0.71
C GLY A 364 16.40 19.62 -2.16
N ARG A 365 17.35 19.55 -3.10
CA ARG A 365 17.04 19.73 -4.53
C ARG A 365 16.14 18.62 -5.05
N HIS A 366 16.36 17.37 -4.65
CA HIS A 366 15.50 16.26 -5.06
C HIS A 366 14.10 16.34 -4.46
N GLU A 367 13.97 16.82 -3.22
CA GLU A 367 12.66 17.09 -2.62
C GLU A 367 11.91 18.19 -3.38
N THR A 368 12.61 19.27 -3.73
CA THR A 368 12.06 20.39 -4.48
C THR A 368 11.67 19.98 -5.90
N GLU A 369 12.51 19.21 -6.59
CA GLU A 369 12.19 18.67 -7.91
C GLU A 369 11.00 17.70 -7.82
N GLY A 370 10.94 16.85 -6.80
CA GLY A 370 9.79 15.96 -6.60
C GLY A 370 8.46 16.69 -6.43
N MET A 371 8.45 17.78 -5.66
CA MET A 371 7.26 18.65 -5.55
C MET A 371 6.92 19.32 -6.89
N LYS A 372 7.93 19.76 -7.64
CA LYS A 372 7.75 20.37 -8.95
C LYS A 372 7.17 19.38 -9.97
N SER A 373 7.75 18.18 -10.09
CA SER A 373 7.27 17.12 -11.00
C SER A 373 5.85 16.68 -10.64
N ALA A 374 5.51 16.65 -9.35
CA ALA A 374 4.15 16.38 -8.88
C ALA A 374 3.16 17.55 -9.09
N GLY A 375 3.62 18.72 -9.54
CA GLY A 375 2.82 19.93 -9.73
C GLY A 375 2.30 20.52 -8.41
N LEU A 376 3.12 20.46 -7.35
CA LEU A 376 2.73 20.84 -5.98
C LEU A 376 3.47 22.08 -5.44
N ASN A 377 4.23 22.76 -6.30
CA ASN A 377 4.90 24.01 -5.93
C ASN A 377 3.87 25.12 -5.66
N GLY A 378 4.02 25.80 -4.52
CA GLY A 378 3.16 26.93 -4.15
C GLY A 378 1.82 26.54 -3.52
N ILE A 379 1.57 25.26 -3.25
CA ILE A 379 0.38 24.82 -2.53
C ILE A 379 0.50 25.18 -1.04
N GLU A 380 -0.52 25.82 -0.48
CA GLU A 380 -0.53 26.23 0.94
C GLU A 380 -0.84 25.09 1.92
N TRP A 381 -1.43 23.99 1.44
CA TRP A 381 -1.85 22.83 2.23
C TRP A 381 -2.88 23.15 3.32
N MET A 382 -3.69 24.17 3.06
CA MET A 382 -4.77 24.64 3.90
C MET A 382 -6.09 24.49 3.15
N VAL A 383 -7.08 23.85 3.79
CA VAL A 383 -8.43 23.68 3.24
C VAL A 383 -9.44 24.20 4.28
N PRO A 384 -9.66 25.54 4.35
CA PRO A 384 -10.47 26.16 5.41
C PRO A 384 -11.92 25.65 5.48
N GLU A 385 -12.50 25.27 4.34
CA GLU A 385 -13.87 24.77 4.22
C GLU A 385 -14.04 23.40 4.88
N ILE A 386 -12.95 22.62 4.93
CA ILE A 386 -12.88 21.33 5.61
C ILE A 386 -11.56 21.23 6.39
N PRO A 387 -11.44 21.87 7.58
CA PRO A 387 -10.15 22.07 8.26
C PRO A 387 -9.35 20.80 8.57
N ARG A 388 -10.02 19.64 8.70
CA ARG A 388 -9.37 18.34 8.88
C ARG A 388 -8.55 17.86 7.68
N LEU A 389 -8.71 18.51 6.52
CA LEU A 389 -7.95 18.22 5.30
C LEU A 389 -6.70 19.09 5.19
N SER A 390 -6.59 20.15 5.98
CA SER A 390 -5.33 20.89 6.13
C SER A 390 -4.26 20.00 6.77
N THR A 391 -3.01 20.15 6.34
CA THR A 391 -1.91 19.30 6.82
C THR A 391 -0.61 20.06 6.98
N ASN A 392 0.07 19.80 8.09
CA ASN A 392 1.40 20.33 8.37
C ASN A 392 2.50 19.60 7.59
N GLY A 393 2.15 18.49 6.94
CA GLY A 393 3.11 17.62 6.28
C GLY A 393 3.87 16.74 7.26
N THR A 394 4.62 15.80 6.73
CA THR A 394 5.43 14.87 7.51
C THR A 394 6.56 14.32 6.66
N ARG A 395 7.28 13.31 7.15
CA ARG A 395 8.34 12.63 6.41
C ARG A 395 8.14 11.13 6.45
N ARG A 396 8.74 10.42 5.50
CA ARG A 396 8.65 8.96 5.39
C ARG A 396 10.03 8.40 5.08
N SER A 397 10.39 7.25 5.63
CA SER A 397 11.66 6.59 5.29
C SER A 397 11.75 6.30 3.79
N LEU A 398 12.90 6.56 3.18
CA LEU A 398 13.14 6.34 1.74
C LEU A 398 13.31 4.86 1.37
N ALA A 399 13.64 4.00 2.33
CA ALA A 399 13.98 2.61 2.08
C ALA A 399 13.33 1.68 3.11
N VAL A 400 13.10 0.43 2.71
CA VAL A 400 12.58 -0.62 3.58
C VAL A 400 13.56 -1.77 3.60
N PRO A 401 14.13 -2.14 4.77
CA PRO A 401 14.91 -3.36 4.87
C PRO A 401 13.98 -4.59 4.82
N PHE A 402 14.48 -5.69 4.28
CA PHE A 402 13.83 -7.00 4.32
C PHE A 402 14.82 -8.08 4.76
N SER A 403 14.29 -9.21 5.23
CA SER A 403 15.12 -10.32 5.71
C SER A 403 14.49 -11.67 5.41
N ASP A 404 15.21 -12.75 5.72
CA ASP A 404 14.79 -14.15 5.50
C ASP A 404 14.34 -14.41 4.05
N PHE A 405 15.04 -13.81 3.08
CA PHE A 405 14.68 -13.93 1.68
C PHE A 405 15.01 -15.32 1.12
N SER A 406 14.04 -15.92 0.44
CA SER A 406 14.21 -17.13 -0.37
C SER A 406 13.30 -17.10 -1.58
N VAL A 407 13.74 -17.75 -2.66
CA VAL A 407 12.98 -17.96 -3.88
C VAL A 407 13.11 -19.43 -4.29
N GLU A 408 11.99 -20.04 -4.64
CA GLU A 408 11.90 -21.43 -5.11
C GLU A 408 10.85 -21.53 -6.21
N GLU A 409 10.89 -22.60 -7.00
CA GLU A 409 9.80 -22.94 -7.90
C GLU A 409 8.53 -23.25 -7.10
N ALA A 410 7.42 -22.64 -7.50
CA ALA A 410 6.13 -22.90 -6.89
C ALA A 410 5.56 -24.21 -7.45
N PRO A 411 4.94 -25.05 -6.61
CA PRO A 411 4.29 -26.27 -7.07
C PRO A 411 3.18 -25.93 -8.07
N PRO A 412 2.98 -26.78 -9.09
CA PRO A 412 1.90 -26.64 -10.04
C PRO A 412 0.56 -26.77 -9.31
N VAL A 413 -0.46 -26.15 -9.87
CA VAL A 413 -1.79 -26.22 -9.29
C VAL A 413 -2.83 -26.28 -10.40
N PRO A 414 -3.97 -26.98 -10.23
CA PRO A 414 -4.97 -27.08 -11.28
C PRO A 414 -5.47 -25.71 -11.74
N ASP A 415 -5.72 -25.58 -13.03
CA ASP A 415 -6.20 -24.32 -13.63
C ASP A 415 -7.55 -23.89 -13.05
N GLU A 416 -8.42 -24.85 -12.70
CA GLU A 416 -9.74 -24.60 -12.10
C GLU A 416 -9.71 -23.82 -10.77
N ASP A 417 -8.55 -23.78 -10.10
CA ASP A 417 -8.35 -23.03 -8.86
C ASP A 417 -7.86 -21.57 -9.09
N LEU A 418 -7.60 -21.19 -10.34
CA LEU A 418 -7.08 -19.88 -10.71
C LEU A 418 -8.21 -18.88 -10.98
N SER A 419 -7.88 -17.59 -11.00
CA SER A 419 -8.89 -16.54 -11.19
C SER A 419 -9.39 -16.49 -12.62
N GLU A 420 -10.60 -15.96 -12.82
CA GLU A 420 -11.15 -15.64 -14.15
C GLU A 420 -10.19 -14.86 -15.06
N ARG A 421 -9.34 -13.98 -14.50
CA ARG A 421 -8.30 -13.27 -15.28
C ARG A 421 -7.29 -14.22 -15.91
N TRP A 422 -6.90 -15.26 -15.18
CA TRP A 422 -5.95 -16.27 -15.65
C TRP A 422 -6.59 -17.10 -16.77
N ASP A 423 -7.83 -17.52 -16.58
CA ASP A 423 -8.59 -18.33 -17.57
C ASP A 423 -8.81 -17.59 -18.90
N GLN A 424 -8.97 -16.26 -18.84
CA GLN A 424 -9.09 -15.41 -20.03
C GLN A 424 -7.77 -15.26 -20.81
N GLY A 425 -6.63 -15.66 -20.23
CA GLY A 425 -5.30 -15.48 -20.80
C GLY A 425 -4.76 -14.05 -20.67
N PRO A 426 -3.48 -13.86 -21.04
CA PRO A 426 -2.84 -12.54 -21.02
C PRO A 426 -3.47 -11.60 -22.05
N ARG A 427 -3.53 -10.32 -21.69
CA ARG A 427 -4.02 -9.26 -22.56
C ARG A 427 -2.86 -8.56 -23.25
N ASP A 428 -3.17 -7.74 -24.25
CA ASP A 428 -2.16 -6.86 -24.85
C ASP A 428 -1.55 -5.94 -23.77
N GLY A 429 -0.21 -5.85 -23.76
CA GLY A 429 0.55 -5.15 -22.73
C GLY A 429 0.67 -5.85 -21.37
N ASP A 430 0.11 -7.05 -21.19
CA ASP A 430 0.38 -7.85 -19.98
C ASP A 430 1.75 -8.53 -20.07
N ARG A 431 2.52 -8.43 -18.99
CA ARG A 431 3.78 -9.15 -18.78
C ARG A 431 3.59 -10.43 -17.96
N TRP A 432 2.79 -11.39 -18.43
CA TRP A 432 2.77 -12.77 -17.90
C TRP A 432 2.38 -13.77 -18.99
N HIS A 433 2.80 -15.03 -18.86
CA HIS A 433 2.50 -16.11 -19.81
C HIS A 433 2.07 -17.39 -19.07
N PRO A 434 0.99 -18.10 -19.48
CA PRO A 434 0.53 -19.32 -18.79
C PRO A 434 1.58 -20.42 -18.67
N ASP A 435 2.39 -20.62 -19.72
CA ASP A 435 3.51 -21.59 -19.73
C ASP A 435 4.77 -21.09 -19.00
N GLY A 436 4.75 -19.86 -18.50
CA GLY A 436 5.84 -19.27 -17.74
C GLY A 436 5.96 -19.87 -16.34
N ALA A 437 7.18 -19.90 -15.81
CA ALA A 437 7.44 -20.41 -14.48
C ALA A 437 6.57 -19.74 -13.40
N CYS A 438 6.25 -20.51 -12.36
CA CYS A 438 5.65 -19.97 -11.16
C CYS A 438 6.72 -19.97 -10.05
N LEU A 439 6.98 -18.82 -9.44
CA LEU A 439 7.97 -18.70 -8.37
C LEU A 439 7.30 -18.38 -7.04
N ARG A 440 7.78 -18.99 -5.96
CA ARG A 440 7.39 -18.67 -4.60
C ARG A 440 8.53 -17.93 -3.91
N LEU A 441 8.26 -16.68 -3.52
CA LEU A 441 9.16 -15.84 -2.77
C LEU A 441 8.72 -15.77 -1.31
N ARG A 442 9.68 -15.87 -0.38
CA ARG A 442 9.44 -15.68 1.07
C ARG A 442 10.40 -14.64 1.60
N PHE A 443 9.89 -13.75 2.46
CA PHE A 443 10.68 -12.69 3.09
C PHE A 443 9.90 -12.08 4.27
N VAL A 444 10.58 -11.31 5.11
CA VAL A 444 9.98 -10.56 6.21
C VAL A 444 10.12 -9.07 5.95
N LEU A 445 9.04 -8.32 6.18
CA LEU A 445 9.02 -6.86 6.14
C LEU A 445 8.63 -6.27 7.50
N PRO A 446 9.15 -5.07 7.84
CA PRO A 446 8.72 -4.35 9.03
C PRO A 446 7.26 -3.87 8.92
N PRO A 447 6.65 -3.46 10.05
CA PRO A 447 5.29 -2.94 10.09
C PRO A 447 5.08 -1.72 9.19
N GLY A 448 3.97 -1.68 8.46
CA GLY A 448 3.61 -0.55 7.60
C GLY A 448 4.27 -0.55 6.21
N SER A 449 5.07 -1.57 5.90
CA SER A 449 5.63 -1.82 4.57
C SER A 449 4.70 -2.65 3.69
N TYR A 450 4.82 -2.49 2.37
CA TYR A 450 3.98 -3.15 1.39
C TYR A 450 4.77 -4.17 0.60
N ALA A 451 4.37 -5.44 0.65
CA ALA A 451 5.08 -6.50 -0.08
C ALA A 451 5.00 -6.32 -1.59
N THR A 452 3.91 -5.75 -2.11
CA THR A 452 3.76 -5.42 -3.53
C THR A 452 4.86 -4.46 -4.03
N VAL A 453 5.40 -3.60 -3.17
CA VAL A 453 6.48 -2.67 -3.53
C VAL A 453 7.82 -3.40 -3.68
N LEU A 454 8.13 -4.36 -2.82
CA LEU A 454 9.30 -5.23 -3.01
C LEU A 454 9.12 -6.13 -4.24
N MET A 455 7.93 -6.72 -4.40
CA MET A 455 7.62 -7.55 -5.56
C MET A 455 7.75 -6.77 -6.88
N ARG A 456 7.44 -5.47 -6.89
CA ARG A 456 7.64 -4.60 -8.05
C ARG A 456 9.10 -4.57 -8.52
N GLU A 457 10.07 -4.49 -7.61
CA GLU A 457 11.49 -4.47 -7.98
C GLU A 457 11.92 -5.77 -8.68
N PHE A 458 11.34 -6.92 -8.29
CA PHE A 458 11.60 -8.23 -8.91
C PHE A 458 10.82 -8.47 -10.19
N MET A 459 9.52 -8.21 -10.17
CA MET A 459 8.60 -8.53 -11.27
C MET A 459 8.73 -7.55 -12.44
N ARG A 460 8.83 -6.25 -12.14
CA ARG A 460 8.80 -5.16 -13.15
C ARG A 460 7.62 -5.30 -14.12
N SER A 461 6.49 -5.73 -13.58
CA SER A 461 5.22 -5.90 -14.28
C SER A 461 4.38 -4.62 -14.18
N PRO A 462 3.40 -4.43 -15.07
CA PRO A 462 2.43 -3.35 -14.98
C PRO A 462 1.73 -3.25 -13.61
N LEU A 463 1.34 -2.05 -13.21
CA LEU A 463 0.76 -1.76 -11.88
C LEU A 463 -0.50 -2.59 -11.52
N ASP A 464 -1.24 -3.10 -12.51
CA ASP A 464 -2.43 -3.93 -12.30
C ASP A 464 -2.11 -5.42 -12.10
N HIS A 465 -0.82 -5.81 -12.06
CA HIS A 465 -0.37 -7.20 -11.88
C HIS A 465 -0.12 -7.59 -10.40
N TYR A 466 -0.23 -6.64 -9.45
CA TYR A 466 0.17 -6.79 -8.03
C TYR A 466 -0.96 -6.97 -6.99
#